data_AF-A0A0N5A4T4-F1
#
_entry.id   AF-A0A0N5A4T4-F1
#
_cell.length_a   1.000
_cell.length_b   1.000
_cell.length_c   1.000
_cell.angle_alpha   90.00
_cell.angle_beta   90.00
_cell.angle_gamma   90.00
#
_symmetry.space_group_name_H-M   'P 1'
#
loop_
_entity.id
_entity.type
_entity.pdbx_description
1 polymer ?
#
loop_
_entity_poly.entity_id
_entity_poly.type
_entity_poly.pdbx_seq_one_letter_code
_entity_poly.pdbx_strand_id
1 'polypeptide(L)'
;PNVSYDNYYDNMMGRIEEPSFYDYKFLNKYYCTDKCKNKTNCPKPCYQDPKKCNSCACPTGSKIIGEYMYYIYGDKKVCGYDQIHASKRLQHIVISNITYCLYYIDTQGYEEHVFIRFPDFRGMFLSEECSWNNSIEIRFRKNINHLGICLCYNKDIKAPEIISEGVYMIVIFNFQIYTSYVHLEFMKVNSTNFKYESLGKYERIPRLLKEECNQLFNAPPDKCN
;
A
#
# COMPACT_ATOMS: atom_id res chain seq x y z
N PRO A 1 1.22 14.94 17.62
CA PRO A 1 1.37 13.51 17.95
C PRO A 1 1.71 12.72 16.68
N ASN A 2 2.96 12.28 16.54
CA ASN A 2 3.31 11.29 15.52
C ASN A 2 2.68 9.97 15.98
N VAL A 3 1.66 9.49 15.27
CA VAL A 3 1.13 8.15 15.50
C VAL A 3 2.25 7.18 15.17
N SER A 4 2.78 6.51 16.19
CA SER A 4 3.79 5.49 16.01
C SER A 4 3.10 4.16 15.72
N TYR A 5 3.52 3.55 14.61
CA TYR A 5 3.12 2.22 14.18
C TYR A 5 4.24 1.21 14.43
N ASP A 6 5.15 1.48 15.38
CA ASP A 6 6.38 0.72 15.62
C ASP A 6 6.09 -0.77 15.88
N ASN A 7 5.03 -1.09 16.61
CA ASN A 7 4.60 -2.48 16.86
C ASN A 7 4.30 -3.27 15.56
N TYR A 8 3.90 -2.60 14.48
CA TYR A 8 3.72 -3.28 13.19
C TYR A 8 5.02 -3.44 12.40
N TYR A 9 6.04 -2.61 12.66
CA TYR A 9 7.39 -2.83 12.13
C TYR A 9 8.06 -4.06 12.75
N ASP A 10 7.77 -4.35 14.02
CA ASP A 10 8.19 -5.59 14.67
C ASP A 10 7.60 -6.84 14.00
N ASN A 11 6.48 -6.72 13.27
CA ASN A 11 5.94 -7.82 12.45
C ASN A 11 6.80 -8.13 11.23
N MET A 12 7.54 -7.15 10.70
CA MET A 12 8.45 -7.36 9.58
C MET A 12 9.77 -7.94 10.06
N MET A 13 10.33 -7.33 11.11
CA MET A 13 11.67 -7.65 11.59
C MET A 13 11.75 -9.07 12.13
N GLY A 14 12.58 -9.90 11.49
CA GLY A 14 12.81 -11.30 11.91
C GLY A 14 11.73 -12.30 11.48
N ARG A 15 10.68 -11.86 10.76
CA ARG A 15 9.65 -12.76 10.19
C ARG A 15 9.69 -12.82 8.68
N ILE A 16 9.95 -11.69 8.02
CA ILE A 16 10.28 -11.68 6.59
C ILE A 16 11.78 -11.97 6.51
N GLU A 17 12.15 -13.19 6.12
CA GLU A 17 13.55 -13.63 6.03
C GLU A 17 14.32 -12.97 4.85
N GLU A 18 13.63 -12.15 4.06
CA GLU A 18 14.20 -11.44 2.91
C GLU A 18 14.47 -9.95 3.23
N PRO A 19 15.69 -9.44 2.96
CA PRO A 19 16.01 -8.03 3.10
C PRO A 19 15.05 -7.12 2.32
N SER A 20 14.78 -5.93 2.85
CA SER A 20 13.93 -4.97 2.17
C SER A 20 14.61 -4.37 0.93
N PHE A 21 13.83 -3.69 0.07
CA PHE A 21 14.37 -2.95 -1.06
C PHE A 21 15.49 -1.96 -0.65
N TYR A 22 15.35 -1.29 0.49
CA TYR A 22 16.34 -0.32 0.96
C TYR A 22 17.59 -1.01 1.52
N ASP A 23 17.46 -2.18 2.12
CA ASP A 23 18.60 -2.98 2.56
C ASP A 23 19.42 -3.44 1.35
N TYR A 24 18.76 -3.98 0.33
CA TYR A 24 19.43 -4.33 -0.93
C TYR A 24 20.04 -3.12 -1.62
N LYS A 25 19.35 -1.98 -1.66
CA LYS A 25 19.87 -0.74 -2.22
C LYS A 25 21.14 -0.28 -1.49
N PHE A 26 21.13 -0.34 -0.16
CA PHE A 26 22.28 0.00 0.66
C PHE A 26 23.43 -0.96 0.38
N LEU A 27 23.22 -2.27 0.53
CA LEU A 27 24.24 -3.30 0.30
C LEU A 27 24.83 -3.23 -1.11
N ASN A 28 24.00 -3.08 -2.14
CA ASN A 28 24.45 -2.99 -3.53
C ASN A 28 25.28 -1.73 -3.77
N LYS A 29 24.96 -0.61 -3.11
CA LYS A 29 25.76 0.62 -3.18
C LYS A 29 27.17 0.43 -2.59
N TYR A 30 27.36 -0.46 -1.62
CA TYR A 30 28.66 -0.70 -1.00
C TYR A 30 29.44 -1.85 -1.65
N TYR A 31 28.78 -2.96 -1.97
CA TYR A 31 29.43 -4.20 -2.40
C TYR A 31 29.37 -4.45 -3.92
N CYS A 32 28.53 -3.72 -4.65
CA CYS A 32 28.29 -3.98 -6.08
C CYS A 32 28.61 -2.79 -6.99
N THR A 33 29.37 -1.79 -6.52
CA THR A 33 29.73 -0.59 -7.31
C THR A 33 30.41 -0.93 -8.64
N ASP A 34 31.22 -2.00 -8.65
CA ASP A 34 32.08 -2.34 -9.79
C ASP A 34 31.47 -3.42 -10.69
N LYS A 35 30.24 -3.87 -10.39
CA LYS A 35 29.55 -4.89 -11.20
C LYS A 35 29.15 -4.37 -12.58
N CYS A 36 28.77 -3.10 -12.66
CA CYS A 36 28.34 -2.47 -13.88
C CYS A 36 29.41 -1.52 -14.43
N LYS A 37 29.98 -1.86 -15.59
CA LYS A 37 30.96 -1.01 -16.28
C LYS A 37 30.35 0.30 -16.77
N ASN A 38 29.08 0.26 -17.17
CA ASN A 38 28.32 1.40 -17.63
C ASN A 38 27.44 1.93 -16.50
N LYS A 39 27.24 3.24 -16.43
CA LYS A 39 26.30 3.85 -15.49
C LYS A 39 24.94 4.03 -16.16
N THR A 40 23.89 3.55 -15.49
CA THR A 40 22.51 3.81 -15.87
C THR A 40 21.90 4.79 -14.87
N ASN A 41 21.33 5.89 -15.38
CA ASN A 41 20.68 6.86 -14.53
C ASN A 41 19.31 6.32 -14.09
N CYS A 42 19.14 6.12 -12.78
CA CYS A 42 17.89 5.66 -12.19
C CYS A 42 17.36 6.74 -11.23
N PRO A 43 16.16 7.30 -11.46
CA PRO A 43 15.57 8.25 -10.53
C PRO A 43 15.37 7.61 -9.15
N LYS A 44 15.54 8.41 -8.10
CA LYS A 44 15.22 7.97 -6.73
C LYS A 44 13.71 7.68 -6.64
N PRO A 45 13.30 6.62 -5.92
CA PRO A 45 14.10 5.76 -5.04
C PRO A 45 14.78 4.58 -5.74
N CYS A 46 14.61 4.37 -7.05
CA CYS A 46 15.25 3.28 -7.77
C CYS A 46 16.79 3.42 -7.83
N TYR A 47 17.48 2.34 -8.19
CA TYR A 47 18.93 2.31 -8.40
C TYR A 47 19.27 1.34 -9.54
N GLN A 48 20.47 1.46 -10.13
CA GLN A 48 20.92 0.57 -11.19
C GLN A 48 21.00 -0.87 -10.66
N ASP A 49 20.34 -1.81 -11.33
CA ASP A 49 20.36 -3.20 -10.92
C ASP A 49 21.76 -3.79 -11.20
N PRO A 50 22.53 -4.21 -10.18
CA PRO A 50 23.87 -4.75 -10.37
C PRO A 50 23.88 -6.10 -11.11
N LYS A 51 22.74 -6.80 -11.19
CA LYS A 51 22.57 -8.04 -11.96
C LYS A 51 22.16 -7.74 -13.41
N LYS A 52 21.56 -6.57 -13.66
CA LYS A 52 21.03 -6.15 -14.96
C LYS A 52 21.41 -4.69 -15.22
N CYS A 53 22.68 -4.48 -15.57
CA CYS A 53 23.28 -3.15 -15.64
C CYS A 53 22.58 -2.14 -16.55
N ASN A 54 21.74 -2.56 -17.50
CA ASN A 54 20.99 -1.66 -18.38
C ASN A 54 19.56 -1.38 -17.86
N SER A 55 19.28 -1.67 -16.59
CA SER A 55 17.96 -1.52 -15.98
C SER A 55 18.04 -1.01 -14.55
N CYS A 56 16.90 -0.55 -14.04
CA CYS A 56 16.77 -0.06 -12.67
C CYS A 56 15.97 -1.04 -11.82
N ALA A 57 16.47 -1.33 -10.61
CA ALA A 57 15.70 -1.95 -9.55
C ALA A 57 14.89 -0.87 -8.82
N CYS A 58 13.59 -1.09 -8.66
CA CYS A 58 12.64 -0.18 -8.02
C CYS A 58 11.91 -0.86 -6.85
N PRO A 59 11.33 -0.08 -5.92
CA PRO A 59 10.46 -0.62 -4.88
C PRO A 59 9.31 -1.43 -5.47
N THR A 60 8.76 -2.35 -4.69
CA THR A 60 7.61 -3.18 -5.08
C THR A 60 6.47 -2.33 -5.64
N GLY A 61 5.85 -2.77 -6.72
CA GLY A 61 4.76 -2.04 -7.34
C GLY A 61 5.14 -0.72 -8.03
N SER A 62 6.42 -0.48 -8.30
CA SER A 62 6.83 0.62 -9.18
C SER A 62 7.86 0.19 -10.23
N LYS A 63 7.88 0.95 -11.33
CA LYS A 63 8.84 0.81 -12.43
C LYS A 63 9.20 2.17 -13.00
N ILE A 64 10.28 2.21 -13.77
CA ILE A 64 10.67 3.39 -14.54
C ILE A 64 10.29 3.18 -16.01
N ILE A 65 9.68 4.21 -16.61
CA ILE A 65 9.53 4.33 -18.07
C ILE A 65 10.09 5.69 -18.46
N GLY A 66 11.18 5.70 -19.23
CA GLY A 66 11.94 6.91 -19.51
C GLY A 66 12.55 7.47 -18.22
N GLU A 67 12.22 8.71 -17.88
CA GLU A 67 12.68 9.38 -16.65
C GLU A 67 11.65 9.36 -15.52
N TYR A 68 10.44 8.85 -15.79
CA TYR A 68 9.32 8.90 -14.87
C TYR A 68 9.12 7.55 -14.17
N MET A 69 8.73 7.63 -12.90
CA MET A 69 8.33 6.47 -12.12
C MET A 69 6.81 6.27 -12.24
N TYR A 70 6.42 5.03 -12.50
CA TYR A 70 5.02 4.62 -12.61
C TYR A 70 4.72 3.52 -11.62
N TYR A 71 3.50 3.54 -11.08
CA TYR A 71 2.98 2.41 -10.31
C TYR A 71 2.56 1.28 -11.24
N ILE A 72 2.76 0.07 -10.76
CA ILE A 72 2.30 -1.16 -11.41
C ILE A 72 1.01 -1.55 -10.71
N TYR A 73 -0.11 -1.34 -11.39
CA TYR A 73 -1.42 -1.78 -10.90
C TYR A 73 -1.66 -3.25 -11.25
N GLY A 74 -2.60 -3.88 -10.55
CA GLY A 74 -3.00 -5.26 -10.81
C GLY A 74 -3.91 -5.40 -12.03
N ASP A 75 -4.41 -6.61 -12.28
CA ASP A 75 -5.42 -6.81 -13.32
C ASP A 75 -6.71 -6.10 -12.92
N LYS A 76 -7.09 -5.04 -13.65
CA LYS A 76 -8.29 -4.25 -13.40
C LYS A 76 -9.58 -5.09 -13.35
N LYS A 77 -9.64 -6.22 -14.09
CA LYS A 77 -10.80 -7.12 -14.03
C LYS A 77 -10.93 -7.83 -12.68
N VAL A 78 -9.82 -8.02 -11.98
CA VAL A 78 -9.75 -8.66 -10.66
C VAL A 78 -9.80 -7.61 -9.55
N CYS A 79 -8.96 -6.57 -9.66
CA CYS A 79 -8.80 -5.54 -8.63
C CYS A 79 -9.95 -4.53 -8.58
N GLY A 80 -10.67 -4.35 -9.69
CA GLY A 80 -11.73 -3.35 -9.88
C GLY A 80 -11.20 -1.92 -10.04
N TYR A 81 -10.36 -1.48 -9.11
CA TYR A 81 -9.88 -0.09 -9.01
C TYR A 81 -8.35 -0.02 -8.97
N ASP A 82 -7.81 1.06 -9.52
CA ASP A 82 -6.38 1.39 -9.46
C ASP A 82 -6.16 2.59 -8.51
N GLN A 83 -6.88 3.68 -8.79
CA GLN A 83 -6.87 4.92 -8.02
C GLN A 83 -8.25 5.14 -7.39
N ILE A 84 -8.25 5.54 -6.12
CA ILE A 84 -9.45 5.61 -5.28
C ILE A 84 -9.48 6.93 -4.54
N HIS A 85 -10.60 7.64 -4.64
CA HIS A 85 -10.83 8.84 -3.85
C HIS A 85 -11.58 8.50 -2.57
N ALA A 86 -10.93 8.70 -1.43
CA ALA A 86 -11.51 8.46 -0.12
C ALA A 86 -12.51 9.57 0.25
N SER A 87 -13.75 9.18 0.55
CA SER A 87 -14.83 10.07 0.98
C SER A 87 -14.93 10.17 2.51
N LYS A 88 -15.76 11.08 3.02
CA LYS A 88 -16.05 11.16 4.46
C LYS A 88 -16.85 9.97 4.98
N ARG A 89 -17.47 9.17 4.11
CA ARG A 89 -18.19 7.95 4.48
C ARG A 89 -17.22 6.77 4.45
N LEU A 90 -17.41 5.85 5.39
CA LEU A 90 -16.70 4.58 5.37
C LEU A 90 -17.02 3.84 4.06
N GLN A 91 -15.99 3.41 3.36
CA GLN A 91 -16.06 2.66 2.11
C GLN A 91 -15.34 1.32 2.28
N HIS A 92 -15.68 0.33 1.46
CA HIS A 92 -14.97 -0.95 1.47
C HIS A 92 -14.68 -1.51 0.08
N ILE A 93 -13.65 -2.35 0.02
CA ILE A 93 -13.35 -3.27 -1.06
C ILE A 93 -13.41 -4.68 -0.50
N VAL A 94 -14.23 -5.52 -1.12
CA VAL A 94 -14.34 -6.95 -0.82
C VAL A 94 -14.11 -7.73 -2.11
N ILE A 95 -13.00 -8.46 -2.19
CA ILE A 95 -12.58 -9.19 -3.39
C ILE A 95 -12.07 -10.56 -2.99
N SER A 96 -12.43 -11.58 -3.76
CA SER A 96 -11.87 -12.93 -3.65
C SER A 96 -10.90 -13.22 -4.79
N ASN A 97 -9.98 -14.15 -4.59
CA ASN A 97 -8.99 -14.61 -5.57
C ASN A 97 -8.07 -13.48 -6.09
N ILE A 98 -7.70 -12.58 -5.20
CA ILE A 98 -6.79 -11.46 -5.46
C ILE A 98 -5.33 -11.92 -5.37
N THR A 99 -4.61 -11.83 -6.48
CA THR A 99 -3.19 -12.20 -6.52
C THR A 99 -2.32 -10.98 -6.23
N TYR A 100 -2.37 -9.99 -7.12
CA TYR A 100 -1.65 -8.74 -6.96
C TYR A 100 -2.57 -7.56 -7.29
N CYS A 101 -2.76 -6.65 -6.33
CA CYS A 101 -3.41 -5.37 -6.55
C CYS A 101 -2.70 -4.27 -5.77
N LEU A 102 -2.48 -3.15 -6.45
CA LEU A 102 -2.02 -1.91 -5.83
C LEU A 102 -3.17 -0.92 -5.87
N TYR A 103 -3.60 -0.45 -4.71
CA TYR A 103 -4.57 0.61 -4.58
C TYR A 103 -3.87 1.91 -4.18
N TYR A 104 -3.96 2.91 -5.04
CA TYR A 104 -3.54 4.27 -4.75
C TYR A 104 -4.75 5.03 -4.21
N ILE A 105 -4.76 5.34 -2.91
CA ILE A 105 -5.88 5.99 -2.24
C ILE A 105 -5.50 7.43 -1.93
N ASP A 106 -6.35 8.37 -2.31
CA ASP A 106 -6.11 9.79 -2.10
C ASP A 106 -7.33 10.56 -1.57
N THR A 107 -7.05 11.76 -1.06
CA THR A 107 -8.05 12.74 -0.62
C THR A 107 -7.85 14.07 -1.35
N GLN A 108 -8.89 14.90 -1.45
CA GLN A 108 -8.86 16.13 -2.23
C GLN A 108 -8.33 17.38 -1.48
N GLY A 109 -8.31 17.37 -0.15
CA GLY A 109 -7.89 18.51 0.67
C GLY A 109 -6.47 18.40 1.21
N TYR A 110 -5.85 19.54 1.56
CA TYR A 110 -4.43 19.63 1.92
C TYR A 110 -4.06 19.10 3.32
N GLU A 111 -4.99 19.13 4.26
CA GLU A 111 -4.82 18.66 5.65
C GLU A 111 -5.65 17.39 5.93
N GLU A 112 -6.02 16.70 4.86
CA GLU A 112 -6.80 15.47 4.92
C GLU A 112 -5.87 14.25 4.95
N HIS A 113 -6.37 13.17 5.54
CA HIS A 113 -5.66 11.91 5.68
C HIS A 113 -6.56 10.74 5.25
N VAL A 114 -5.93 9.66 4.81
CA VAL A 114 -6.59 8.39 4.52
C VAL A 114 -6.49 7.52 5.77
N PHE A 115 -7.63 7.06 6.26
CA PHE A 115 -7.73 5.99 7.27
C PHE A 115 -8.04 4.68 6.56
N ILE A 116 -7.39 3.59 6.99
CA ILE A 116 -7.69 2.22 6.56
C ILE A 116 -7.78 1.25 7.73
N ARG A 117 -8.54 0.17 7.54
CA ARG A 117 -8.56 -1.00 8.41
C ARG A 117 -8.90 -2.28 7.65
N PHE A 118 -8.63 -3.42 8.29
CA PHE A 118 -8.81 -4.76 7.70
C PHE A 118 -9.73 -5.61 8.59
N PRO A 119 -11.07 -5.54 8.44
CA PRO A 119 -11.98 -6.24 9.34
C PRO A 119 -11.71 -7.75 9.46
N ASP A 120 -11.37 -8.37 8.34
CA ASP A 120 -11.10 -9.82 8.24
C ASP A 120 -9.61 -10.15 8.12
N PHE A 121 -8.71 -9.27 8.60
CA PHE A 121 -7.25 -9.33 8.39
C PHE A 121 -6.64 -10.74 8.38
N ARG A 122 -6.96 -11.59 9.37
CA ARG A 122 -6.39 -12.93 9.47
C ARG A 122 -6.90 -13.88 8.39
N GLY A 123 -8.18 -13.77 8.00
CA GLY A 123 -8.80 -14.58 6.95
C GLY A 123 -8.33 -14.21 5.55
N MET A 124 -7.52 -13.16 5.41
CA MET A 124 -6.96 -12.72 4.14
C MET A 124 -5.70 -13.48 3.73
N PHE A 125 -4.99 -14.08 4.70
CA PHE A 125 -3.78 -14.84 4.46
C PHE A 125 -4.09 -16.33 4.33
N LEU A 126 -3.53 -16.96 3.30
CA LEU A 126 -3.73 -18.40 3.02
C LEU A 126 -2.59 -19.28 3.50
N SER A 127 -1.42 -18.68 3.68
CA SER A 127 -0.27 -19.30 4.32
C SER A 127 0.09 -18.48 5.55
N GLU A 128 0.51 -19.18 6.59
CA GLU A 128 1.12 -18.56 7.78
C GLU A 128 2.57 -18.10 7.49
N GLU A 129 3.15 -18.51 6.35
CA GLU A 129 4.47 -18.08 5.92
C GLU A 129 4.48 -16.59 5.59
N CYS A 130 5.45 -15.88 6.16
CA CYS A 130 5.60 -14.45 5.98
C CYS A 130 6.63 -14.17 4.87
N SER A 131 6.18 -13.60 3.76
CA SER A 131 7.07 -13.21 2.66
C SER A 131 6.53 -11.98 1.94
N TRP A 132 7.39 -11.30 1.16
CA TRP A 132 6.96 -10.21 0.28
C TRP A 132 5.87 -10.65 -0.72
N ASN A 133 5.77 -11.94 -1.02
CA ASN A 133 4.81 -12.57 -1.93
C ASN A 133 3.54 -13.11 -1.25
N ASN A 134 3.45 -12.98 0.07
CA ASN A 134 2.28 -13.28 0.89
C ASN A 134 2.13 -12.19 1.97
N SER A 135 1.94 -10.95 1.52
CA SER A 135 1.90 -9.79 2.42
C SER A 135 1.01 -8.67 1.88
N ILE A 136 0.74 -7.72 2.79
CA ILE A 136 0.04 -6.47 2.53
C ILE A 136 1.02 -5.34 2.85
N GLU A 137 1.49 -4.61 1.85
CA GLU A 137 2.33 -3.41 2.07
C GLU A 137 1.46 -2.15 2.14
N ILE A 138 1.68 -1.32 3.17
CA ILE A 138 0.92 -0.09 3.41
C ILE A 138 1.89 1.08 3.50
N ARG A 139 1.92 1.90 2.45
CA ARG A 139 2.72 3.13 2.38
C ARG A 139 1.87 4.31 2.79
N PHE A 140 2.07 4.77 4.01
CA PHE A 140 1.26 5.82 4.64
C PHE A 140 2.05 7.10 4.94
N ARG A 141 3.38 7.10 4.73
CA ARG A 141 4.24 8.25 5.00
C ARG A 141 4.05 9.36 3.98
N LYS A 142 4.42 10.60 4.33
CA LYS A 142 4.33 11.78 3.45
C LYS A 142 5.08 11.58 2.12
N ASN A 143 6.20 10.87 2.16
CA ASN A 143 6.88 10.40 0.95
C ASN A 143 6.45 8.95 0.66
N ILE A 144 5.41 8.81 -0.17
CA ILE A 144 4.83 7.50 -0.56
C ILE A 144 5.77 6.59 -1.35
N ASN A 145 6.92 7.11 -1.80
CA ASN A 145 7.94 6.33 -2.50
C ASN A 145 8.81 5.51 -1.55
N HIS A 146 8.72 5.75 -0.24
CA HIS A 146 9.37 4.94 0.78
C HIS A 146 8.56 3.68 1.07
N LEU A 147 9.26 2.62 1.48
CA LEU A 147 8.60 1.38 1.87
C LEU A 147 7.62 1.62 3.01
N GLY A 148 6.53 0.87 2.92
CA GLY A 148 5.46 0.87 3.90
C GLY A 148 5.67 -0.11 5.04
N ILE A 149 4.65 -0.24 5.87
CA ILE A 149 4.52 -1.39 6.77
C ILE A 149 4.07 -2.58 5.93
N CYS A 150 4.82 -3.67 5.97
CA CYS A 150 4.43 -4.96 5.41
C CYS A 150 3.82 -5.84 6.48
N LEU A 151 2.58 -6.21 6.27
CA LEU A 151 1.83 -7.09 7.14
C LEU A 151 1.72 -8.46 6.50
N CYS A 152 2.02 -9.48 7.27
CA CYS A 152 1.75 -10.86 6.93
C CYS A 152 0.94 -11.50 8.08
N TYR A 153 0.60 -12.78 7.94
CA TYR A 153 -0.08 -13.50 8.99
C TYR A 153 0.70 -13.46 10.30
N ASN A 154 0.03 -13.05 11.38
CA ASN A 154 0.58 -13.08 12.73
C ASN A 154 -0.56 -13.28 13.73
N LYS A 155 -0.51 -14.39 14.48
CA LYS A 155 -1.51 -14.74 15.50
C LYS A 155 -1.66 -13.66 16.57
N ASP A 156 -0.56 -13.02 16.95
CA ASP A 156 -0.49 -12.08 18.08
C ASP A 156 -0.88 -10.66 17.67
N ILE A 157 -0.91 -10.35 16.37
CA ILE A 157 -1.26 -9.02 15.86
C ILE A 157 -2.75 -8.95 15.55
N LYS A 158 -3.36 -7.87 16.06
CA LYS A 158 -4.74 -7.50 15.74
C LYS A 158 -4.80 -6.82 14.38
N ALA A 159 -5.99 -6.80 13.77
CA ALA A 159 -6.26 -6.05 12.54
C ALA A 159 -5.76 -4.60 12.69
N PRO A 160 -4.83 -4.15 11.83
CA PRO A 160 -4.29 -2.81 11.95
C PRO A 160 -5.31 -1.76 11.53
N GLU A 161 -5.21 -0.61 12.21
CA GLU A 161 -5.85 0.65 11.84
C GLU A 161 -4.73 1.64 11.56
N ILE A 162 -4.65 2.16 10.33
CA ILE A 162 -3.55 3.02 9.88
C ILE A 162 -4.13 4.28 9.25
N ILE A 163 -3.54 5.41 9.61
CA ILE A 163 -3.80 6.75 9.08
C ILE A 163 -2.53 7.25 8.39
N SER A 164 -2.68 7.78 7.18
CA SER A 164 -1.57 8.39 6.44
C SER A 164 -1.10 9.71 7.05
N GLU A 165 0.19 10.03 6.87
CA GLU A 165 0.79 11.31 7.28
C GLU A 165 0.35 12.48 6.38
N GLY A 166 -0.25 12.19 5.22
CA GLY A 166 -0.79 13.18 4.31
C GLY A 166 -1.91 12.62 3.46
N VAL A 167 -2.14 13.26 2.31
CA VAL A 167 -3.33 13.05 1.47
C VAL A 167 -3.31 11.78 0.62
N TYR A 168 -2.22 11.00 0.68
CA TYR A 168 -2.01 9.81 -0.13
C TYR A 168 -1.67 8.60 0.74
N MET A 169 -2.16 7.44 0.33
CA MET A 169 -1.79 6.14 0.87
C MET A 169 -1.74 5.10 -0.26
N ILE A 170 -0.77 4.19 -0.22
CA ILE A 170 -0.74 3.04 -1.12
C ILE A 170 -0.94 1.77 -0.30
N VAL A 171 -1.84 0.90 -0.76
CA VAL A 171 -2.05 -0.45 -0.20
C VAL A 171 -1.78 -1.46 -1.29
N ILE A 172 -0.79 -2.33 -1.09
CA ILE A 172 -0.41 -3.38 -2.03
C ILE A 172 -0.76 -4.72 -1.42
N PHE A 173 -1.68 -5.45 -2.04
CA PHE A 173 -1.92 -6.85 -1.77
C PHE A 173 -1.04 -7.69 -2.69
N ASN A 174 -0.24 -8.59 -2.13
CA ASN A 174 0.58 -9.53 -2.88
C ASN A 174 0.43 -10.92 -2.27
N PHE A 175 -0.40 -11.75 -2.90
CA PHE A 175 -0.70 -13.13 -2.53
C PHE A 175 -0.46 -14.04 -3.75
N GLN A 176 0.63 -14.82 -3.75
CA GLN A 176 0.96 -15.72 -4.86
C GLN A 176 0.18 -17.06 -4.85
N ILE A 177 -0.96 -17.13 -4.16
CA ILE A 177 -1.82 -18.33 -4.06
C ILE A 177 -3.23 -17.96 -4.57
N TYR A 178 -3.86 -18.88 -5.32
CA TYR A 178 -5.06 -18.61 -6.13
C TYR A 178 -6.35 -18.29 -5.35
N THR A 179 -6.41 -18.49 -4.03
CA THR A 179 -7.68 -18.45 -3.26
C THR A 179 -7.67 -17.45 -2.12
N SER A 180 -7.36 -16.17 -2.35
CA SER A 180 -7.27 -15.17 -1.27
C SER A 180 -8.60 -14.44 -1.07
N TYR A 181 -8.72 -13.75 0.06
CA TYR A 181 -9.84 -12.86 0.32
C TYR A 181 -9.28 -11.52 0.81
N VAL A 182 -9.81 -10.41 0.31
CA VAL A 182 -9.48 -9.07 0.79
C VAL A 182 -10.74 -8.40 1.25
N HIS A 183 -10.68 -7.88 2.48
CA HIS A 183 -11.64 -6.94 3.02
C HIS A 183 -10.88 -5.72 3.54
N LEU A 184 -10.90 -4.65 2.75
CA LEU A 184 -10.28 -3.36 3.07
C LEU A 184 -11.37 -2.34 3.28
N GLU A 185 -11.41 -1.75 4.47
CA GLU A 185 -12.23 -0.55 4.74
C GLU A 185 -11.35 0.69 4.76
N PHE A 186 -11.86 1.79 4.23
CA PHE A 186 -11.13 3.06 4.20
C PHE A 186 -12.08 4.25 4.21
N MET A 187 -11.57 5.41 4.64
CA MET A 187 -12.25 6.69 4.54
C MET A 187 -11.27 7.85 4.67
N LYS A 188 -11.74 9.04 4.31
CA LYS A 188 -11.08 10.28 4.64
C LYS A 188 -11.30 10.64 6.11
N VAL A 189 -10.25 11.14 6.75
CA VAL A 189 -10.28 11.75 8.08
C VAL A 189 -9.52 13.07 8.12
N ASN A 190 -9.89 13.96 9.04
CA ASN A 190 -9.27 15.30 9.19
C ASN A 190 -8.23 15.36 10.32
N SER A 191 -7.86 14.21 10.89
CA SER A 191 -6.92 14.15 12.00
C SER A 191 -6.20 12.80 12.04
N THR A 192 -4.90 12.85 12.31
CA THR A 192 -4.10 11.65 12.59
C THR A 192 -4.48 10.97 13.91
N ASN A 193 -5.23 11.64 14.80
CA ASN A 193 -5.72 11.04 16.05
C ASN A 193 -7.09 10.35 15.90
N PHE A 194 -7.60 10.21 14.67
CA PHE A 194 -8.87 9.54 14.43
C PHE A 194 -8.85 8.11 14.97
N LYS A 195 -10.00 7.64 15.45
CA LYS A 195 -10.18 6.26 15.89
C LYS A 195 -11.50 5.74 15.33
N TYR A 196 -11.51 4.52 14.79
CA TYR A 196 -12.73 3.92 14.26
C TYR A 196 -13.85 3.83 15.30
N GLU A 197 -13.50 3.61 16.57
CA GLU A 197 -14.43 3.55 17.70
C GLU A 197 -15.21 4.86 17.93
N SER A 198 -14.74 6.00 17.42
CA SER A 198 -15.46 7.27 17.55
C SER A 198 -16.64 7.39 16.59
N LEU A 199 -16.69 6.57 15.53
CA LEU A 199 -17.80 6.56 14.58
C LEU A 199 -19.08 6.04 15.23
N GLY A 200 -20.20 6.69 14.92
CA GLY A 200 -21.53 6.24 15.31
C GLY A 200 -21.94 4.95 14.60
N LYS A 201 -22.97 4.27 15.14
CA LYS A 201 -23.46 2.97 14.62
C LYS A 201 -23.70 2.96 13.11
N TYR A 202 -24.31 4.02 12.57
CA TYR A 202 -24.63 4.11 11.14
C TYR A 202 -23.44 4.54 10.28
N GLU A 203 -22.46 5.24 10.86
CA GLU A 203 -21.24 5.66 10.15
C GLU A 203 -20.27 4.50 9.95
N ARG A 204 -20.37 3.48 10.81
CA ARG A 204 -19.63 2.22 10.69
C ARG A 204 -20.18 1.26 9.62
N ILE A 205 -21.30 1.60 8.96
CA ILE A 205 -21.83 0.80 7.86
C ILE A 205 -21.09 1.23 6.58
N PRO A 206 -20.20 0.39 6.04
CA PRO A 206 -19.38 0.79 4.90
C PRO A 206 -20.22 0.79 3.61
N ARG A 207 -20.01 1.80 2.77
CA ARG A 207 -20.63 1.90 1.45
C ARG A 207 -19.77 1.22 0.39
N LEU A 208 -20.44 0.67 -0.62
CA LEU A 208 -19.78 0.20 -1.83
C LEU A 208 -19.14 1.38 -2.57
N LEU A 209 -17.97 1.13 -3.13
CA LEU A 209 -17.36 2.04 -4.10
C LEU A 209 -18.26 2.17 -5.33
N LYS A 210 -18.52 3.41 -5.74
CA LYS A 210 -19.20 3.71 -7.00
C LYS A 210 -18.14 4.07 -8.02
N GLU A 211 -18.16 3.43 -9.19
CA GLU A 211 -17.21 3.71 -10.27
C GLU A 211 -17.20 5.19 -10.69
N GLU A 212 -18.38 5.83 -10.68
CA GLU A 212 -18.53 7.27 -10.95
C GLU A 212 -17.73 8.17 -10.00
N CYS A 213 -17.42 7.70 -8.79
CA CYS A 213 -16.72 8.46 -7.75
C CYS A 213 -15.20 8.29 -7.75
N ASN A 214 -14.67 7.34 -8.52
CA ASN A 214 -13.23 7.04 -8.61
C ASN A 214 -12.61 7.53 -9.93
N GLN A 215 -13.24 8.49 -10.61
CA GLN A 215 -12.66 9.16 -11.77
C GLN A 215 -11.91 10.43 -11.32
N LEU A 216 -10.61 10.48 -11.59
CA LEU A 216 -9.79 11.69 -11.47
C LEU A 216 -10.49 12.84 -12.21
N PHE A 217 -10.95 13.84 -11.44
CA PHE A 217 -11.43 15.16 -11.88
C PHE A 217 -12.86 15.29 -12.44
N ASN A 218 -13.69 14.24 -12.51
CA ASN A 218 -15.03 14.36 -13.14
C ASN A 218 -16.24 14.05 -12.24
N ALA A 219 -16.03 13.65 -10.98
CA ALA A 219 -17.16 13.34 -10.08
C ALA A 219 -17.65 14.60 -9.35
N PRO A 220 -18.94 14.99 -9.46
CA PRO A 220 -19.51 16.05 -8.65
C PRO A 220 -19.38 15.70 -7.15
N PRO A 221 -18.96 16.63 -6.28
CA PRO A 221 -18.79 16.38 -4.84
C PRO A 221 -20.03 15.76 -4.19
N ASP A 222 -21.22 16.12 -4.66
CA ASP A 222 -22.51 15.68 -4.10
C ASP A 222 -22.86 14.23 -4.43
N LYS A 223 -22.27 13.62 -5.48
CA LYS A 223 -22.54 12.22 -5.84
C LYS A 223 -21.77 11.20 -5.00
N CYS A 224 -20.76 11.67 -4.27
CA CYS A 224 -19.77 10.83 -3.58
C CYS A 224 -19.79 10.97 -2.05
N ASN A 225 -20.76 11.71 -1.50
CA ASN A 225 -20.98 11.95 -0.05
C ASN A 225 -22.05 11.05 0.59
#